data_AF-A0A7S0ANH3-F1
#
_entry.id   AF-A0A7S0ANH3-F1
#
_cell.length_a   1.000
_cell.length_b   1.000
_cell.length_c   1.000
_cell.angle_alpha   90.00
_cell.angle_beta   90.00
_cell.angle_gamma   90.00
#
_symmetry.space_group_name_H-M   'P 1'
#
loop_
_entity.id
_entity.type
_entity.pdbx_description
1 polymer ?
#
loop_
_entity_poly.entity_id
_entity_poly.type
_entity_poly.pdbx_seq_one_letter_code
_entity_poly.pdbx_strand_id
1 'polypeptide(L)'
;PGEAVAPAERALATVKEIGSEKGWQAALEAVIVEAYLTSGEVQSGVDRAEAALALYMDEGVSMDKALALDAAARAQLAAGNKDKALEHAETGLQVARDAGGDKAWEAGFLHLVAQIQSSKGDFGKAAVMAGGAWRLYGRVGDDASQAKAMLTEAQADIDSGDFYDASGTAHDALLIAKDLGDRATEAAALNAAAQAHLARDESEEALITAKEAVALYKDAVDGKAGEAQALRLVAQVHVLNGNHDQAVEPGRRSLQLLRELGDATAELEMLRLLASLHVSRRHPDEAVRAAQDAFTLGKQLGWNKKQEAEAHLLVCQTLFARMCQEVEVAKDAWRVVSRSEPQVLRPAEQAVKLAKEEGEKTLIAFALFTLASVTKYLFISLGKLDKLDGVLQSSAEAGALFNEGGDVLGEGNSALVAAEVHLACGRFQQAQDMANKATSLARACGDEDLQTRARQLFQQQAMPQVVTQQQQAVPQFVPEAPASEAPEPEAASSLAEPAKPKGLEVAYVRSLVQGVASEAIGDSEAGIDMDNALMESGLDSLGAITFRNKLQQETGLKLAGTLMFDYPTMAAVVDHMVELSSA
;
A
#
# COMPACT_ATOMS: atom_id res chain seq x y z
N PRO A 1 -2.27 33.99 -4.51
CA PRO A 1 -1.19 34.11 -3.50
C PRO A 1 -0.33 35.38 -3.65
N GLY A 2 0.52 35.50 -4.68
CA GLY A 2 1.48 36.61 -4.82
C GLY A 2 0.90 38.04 -4.85
N GLU A 3 -0.39 38.20 -5.16
CA GLU A 3 -1.09 39.49 -5.05
C GLU A 3 -1.23 40.01 -3.61
N ALA A 4 -1.00 39.19 -2.58
CA ALA A 4 -1.11 39.58 -1.17
C ALA A 4 0.13 40.35 -0.63
N VAL A 5 1.30 40.18 -1.25
CA VAL A 5 2.56 40.82 -0.82
C VAL A 5 2.43 42.35 -0.88
N ALA A 6 2.08 42.91 -2.03
CA ALA A 6 2.05 44.37 -2.22
C ALA A 6 0.99 45.11 -1.35
N PRO A 7 -0.22 44.57 -1.10
CA PRO A 7 -1.14 45.09 -0.09
C PRO A 7 -0.58 45.03 1.33
N ALA A 8 0.06 43.93 1.73
CA ALA A 8 0.63 43.77 3.07
C ALA A 8 1.84 44.70 3.29
N GLU A 9 2.71 44.88 2.29
CA GLU A 9 3.81 45.85 2.32
C GLU A 9 3.31 47.30 2.43
N ARG A 10 2.23 47.67 1.71
CA ARG A 10 1.59 48.99 1.85
C ARG A 10 1.02 49.18 3.25
N ALA A 11 0.32 48.18 3.78
CA ALA A 11 -0.21 48.24 5.15
C ALA A 11 0.93 48.41 6.17
N LEU A 12 2.03 47.67 6.02
CA LEU A 12 3.20 47.76 6.88
C LEU A 12 3.87 49.14 6.81
N ALA A 13 3.98 49.73 5.62
CA ALA A 13 4.48 51.08 5.44
C ALA A 13 3.59 52.11 6.17
N THR A 14 2.26 52.03 6.00
CA THR A 14 1.30 52.90 6.69
C THR A 14 1.34 52.71 8.22
N VAL A 15 1.45 51.48 8.72
CA VAL A 15 1.59 51.17 10.17
C VAL A 15 2.88 51.78 10.74
N LYS A 16 3.99 51.75 9.97
CA LYS A 16 5.26 52.40 10.33
C LYS A 16 5.16 53.93 10.31
N GLU A 17 4.49 54.53 9.33
CA GLU A 17 4.29 55.99 9.21
C GLU A 17 3.42 56.56 10.34
N ILE A 18 2.39 55.83 10.77
CA ILE A 18 1.48 56.25 11.85
C ILE A 18 2.13 56.10 13.25
N GLY A 19 3.27 55.42 13.35
CA GLY A 19 3.94 55.15 14.63
C GLY A 19 3.17 54.15 15.51
N SER A 20 2.47 53.21 14.87
CA SER A 20 1.70 52.15 15.55
C SER A 20 2.58 51.25 16.42
N GLU A 21 1.97 50.59 17.40
CA GLU A 21 2.60 49.56 18.23
C GLU A 21 3.26 48.47 17.37
N LYS A 22 4.40 47.98 17.86
CA LYS A 22 5.28 47.05 17.16
C LYS A 22 4.61 45.72 16.78
N GLY A 23 3.62 45.25 17.54
CA GLY A 23 2.89 44.01 17.25
C GLY A 23 2.13 44.01 15.93
N TRP A 24 1.57 45.16 15.52
CA TRP A 24 0.96 45.29 14.18
C TRP A 24 2.00 45.18 13.06
N GLN A 25 3.25 45.58 13.32
CA GLN A 25 4.34 45.41 12.37
C GLN A 25 4.75 43.94 12.31
N ALA A 26 4.93 43.26 13.45
CA ALA A 26 5.30 41.84 13.51
C ALA A 26 4.25 40.94 12.83
N ALA A 27 2.95 41.20 13.06
CA ALA A 27 1.87 40.47 12.40
C ALA A 27 1.85 40.67 10.87
N LEU A 28 2.10 41.90 10.39
CA LEU A 28 2.19 42.17 8.96
C LEU A 28 3.46 41.58 8.32
N GLU A 29 4.58 41.54 9.04
CA GLU A 29 5.79 40.83 8.59
C GLU A 29 5.52 39.33 8.42
N ALA A 30 4.83 38.68 9.37
CA ALA A 30 4.42 37.27 9.24
C ALA A 30 3.49 37.02 8.03
N VAL A 31 2.53 37.92 7.77
CA VAL A 31 1.64 37.84 6.58
C VAL A 31 2.43 37.99 5.27
N ILE A 32 3.45 38.87 5.22
CA ILE A 32 4.32 39.02 4.05
C ILE A 32 5.14 37.75 3.82
N VAL A 33 5.68 37.13 4.90
CA VAL A 33 6.39 35.85 4.81
C VAL A 33 5.48 34.77 4.23
N GLU A 34 4.29 34.57 4.78
CA GLU A 34 3.32 33.58 4.29
C GLU A 34 2.91 33.84 2.82
N ALA A 35 2.79 35.11 2.40
CA ALA A 35 2.51 35.46 1.02
C ALA A 35 3.67 35.09 0.06
N TYR A 36 4.93 35.18 0.49
CA TYR A 36 6.09 34.68 -0.27
C TYR A 36 6.17 33.15 -0.29
N LEU A 37 5.89 32.48 0.83
CA LEU A 37 5.89 31.01 0.88
C LEU A 37 4.80 30.44 -0.05
N THR A 38 3.59 31.01 -0.01
CA THR A 38 2.47 30.61 -0.88
C THR A 38 2.61 31.07 -2.35
N SER A 39 3.51 32.01 -2.67
CA SER A 39 3.90 32.30 -4.07
C SER A 39 5.01 31.38 -4.60
N GLY A 40 5.63 30.57 -3.73
CA GLY A 40 6.79 29.73 -4.06
C GLY A 40 8.14 30.46 -3.99
N GLU A 41 8.15 31.73 -3.59
CA GLU A 41 9.36 32.55 -3.41
C GLU A 41 10.01 32.28 -2.05
N VAL A 42 10.29 31.00 -1.77
CA VAL A 42 10.71 30.50 -0.45
C VAL A 42 11.92 31.23 0.11
N GLN A 43 12.95 31.52 -0.70
CA GLN A 43 14.12 32.25 -0.23
C GLN A 43 13.80 33.69 0.18
N SER A 44 12.93 34.39 -0.57
CA SER A 44 12.47 35.74 -0.21
C SER A 44 11.68 35.71 1.11
N GLY A 45 10.88 34.66 1.32
CA GLY A 45 10.20 34.41 2.60
C GLY A 45 11.18 34.22 3.77
N VAL A 46 12.22 33.40 3.59
CA VAL A 46 13.28 33.19 4.60
C VAL A 46 14.02 34.49 4.90
N ASP A 47 14.50 35.19 3.89
CA ASP A 47 15.26 36.44 4.05
C ASP A 47 14.41 37.50 4.78
N ARG A 48 13.11 37.57 4.49
CA ARG A 48 12.17 38.48 5.15
C ARG A 48 11.90 38.07 6.60
N ALA A 49 11.73 36.77 6.87
CA ALA A 49 11.46 36.25 8.21
C ALA A 49 12.65 36.43 9.16
N GLU A 50 13.86 36.10 8.71
CA GLU A 50 15.10 36.30 9.48
C GLU A 50 15.37 37.79 9.72
N ALA A 51 15.10 38.66 8.74
CA ALA A 51 15.20 40.11 8.91
C ALA A 51 14.17 40.65 9.93
N ALA A 52 12.95 40.10 9.95
CA ALA A 52 11.95 40.45 10.95
C ALA A 52 12.37 39.95 12.35
N LEU A 53 12.82 38.70 12.48
CA LEU A 53 13.30 38.12 13.73
C LEU A 53 14.44 38.93 14.34
N ALA A 54 15.39 39.40 13.53
CA ALA A 54 16.47 40.27 13.98
C ALA A 54 16.00 41.60 14.62
N LEU A 55 14.83 42.14 14.25
CA LEU A 55 14.26 43.35 14.85
C LEU A 55 13.65 43.13 16.24
N TYR A 56 13.22 41.89 16.53
CA TYR A 56 12.54 41.50 17.77
C TYR A 56 13.38 40.59 18.69
N MET A 57 14.58 40.18 18.25
CA MET A 57 15.51 39.32 19.01
C MET A 57 15.95 39.92 20.35
N ASP A 58 16.24 41.22 20.39
CA ASP A 58 16.67 41.94 21.60
C ASP A 58 15.49 42.32 22.53
N GLU A 59 14.25 42.09 22.10
CA GLU A 59 13.10 42.21 22.99
C GLU A 59 13.07 41.05 23.99
N GLY A 60 12.49 41.30 25.16
CA GLY A 60 12.30 40.27 26.17
C GLY A 60 11.21 39.27 25.78
N VAL A 61 10.36 38.92 26.74
CA VAL A 61 9.16 38.14 26.44
C VAL A 61 8.10 39.09 25.84
N SER A 62 8.02 39.14 24.51
CA SER A 62 7.03 39.92 23.76
C SER A 62 6.27 39.04 22.74
N MET A 63 5.02 39.41 22.44
CA MET A 63 4.20 38.75 21.42
C MET A 63 4.83 38.89 20.02
N ASP A 64 5.48 40.02 19.76
CA ASP A 64 6.15 40.36 18.52
C ASP A 64 7.31 39.39 18.22
N LYS A 65 8.07 39.03 19.27
CA LYS A 65 9.13 38.02 19.20
C LYS A 65 8.60 36.62 18.90
N ALA A 66 7.46 36.26 19.50
CA ALA A 66 6.78 34.99 19.21
C ALA A 66 6.31 34.94 17.74
N LEU A 67 5.62 35.98 17.25
CA LEU A 67 5.21 36.09 15.84
C LEU A 67 6.38 35.94 14.87
N ALA A 68 7.51 36.59 15.15
CA ALA A 68 8.70 36.49 14.31
C ALA A 68 9.36 35.09 14.33
N LEU A 69 9.34 34.40 15.48
CA LEU A 69 9.84 33.03 15.61
C LEU A 69 8.96 32.00 14.88
N ASP A 70 7.63 32.14 14.92
CA ASP A 70 6.71 31.30 14.14
C ASP A 70 6.93 31.49 12.64
N ALA A 71 7.00 32.75 12.16
CA ALA A 71 7.26 33.05 10.75
C ALA A 71 8.63 32.53 10.29
N ALA A 72 9.68 32.69 11.09
CA ALA A 72 11.01 32.17 10.78
C ALA A 72 11.05 30.63 10.77
N ALA A 73 10.39 29.98 11.72
CA ALA A 73 10.27 28.52 11.75
C ALA A 73 9.54 27.97 10.52
N ARG A 74 8.41 28.57 10.12
CA ARG A 74 7.67 28.20 8.89
C ARG A 74 8.50 28.41 7.62
N ALA A 75 9.19 29.55 7.51
CA ALA A 75 10.03 29.84 6.35
C ALA A 75 11.22 28.88 6.25
N GLN A 76 11.90 28.58 7.36
CA GLN A 76 12.98 27.58 7.38
C GLN A 76 12.46 26.16 7.07
N LEU A 77 11.26 25.79 7.51
CA LEU A 77 10.63 24.51 7.19
C LEU A 77 10.33 24.41 5.68
N ALA A 78 9.76 25.46 5.08
CA ALA A 78 9.50 25.54 3.65
C ALA A 78 10.80 25.49 2.81
N ALA A 79 11.90 26.03 3.33
CA ALA A 79 13.24 25.93 2.75
C ALA A 79 13.93 24.57 2.98
N GLY A 80 13.29 23.62 3.68
CA GLY A 80 13.84 22.30 4.01
C GLY A 80 14.86 22.30 5.16
N ASN A 81 15.13 23.44 5.80
CA ASN A 81 16.08 23.59 6.90
C ASN A 81 15.46 23.15 8.25
N LYS A 82 15.05 21.88 8.33
CA LYS A 82 14.28 21.30 9.44
C LYS A 82 14.89 21.49 10.83
N ASP A 83 16.23 21.54 10.94
CA ASP A 83 16.91 21.79 12.22
C ASP A 83 16.77 23.24 12.69
N LYS A 84 16.92 24.22 11.80
CA LYS A 84 16.69 25.64 12.12
C LYS A 84 15.23 25.94 12.39
N ALA A 85 14.34 25.32 11.62
CA ALA A 85 12.90 25.41 11.84
C ALA A 85 12.54 24.95 13.26
N LEU A 86 13.13 23.83 13.71
CA LEU A 86 12.93 23.31 15.06
C LEU A 86 13.51 24.24 16.13
N GLU A 87 14.73 24.77 15.95
CA GLU A 87 15.37 25.72 16.87
C GLU A 87 14.51 26.98 17.08
N HIS A 88 13.99 27.57 15.99
CA HIS A 88 13.09 28.72 16.04
C HIS A 88 11.75 28.38 16.73
N ALA A 89 11.15 27.22 16.42
CA ALA A 89 9.88 26.80 16.99
C ALA A 89 9.98 26.44 18.49
N GLU A 90 11.06 25.77 18.91
CA GLU A 90 11.32 25.46 20.33
C GLU A 90 11.64 26.73 21.14
N THR A 91 12.36 27.69 20.55
CA THR A 91 12.59 29.00 21.17
C THR A 91 11.27 29.78 21.32
N GLY A 92 10.42 29.77 20.28
CA GLY A 92 9.10 30.39 20.32
C GLY A 92 8.16 29.75 21.35
N LEU A 93 8.17 28.41 21.46
CA LEU A 93 7.45 27.66 22.49
C LEU A 93 7.88 28.09 23.91
N GLN A 94 9.17 28.30 24.13
CA GLN A 94 9.68 28.75 25.43
C GLN A 94 9.24 30.20 25.73
N VAL A 95 9.31 31.11 24.75
CA VAL A 95 8.78 32.48 24.88
C VAL A 95 7.28 32.49 25.21
N ALA A 96 6.49 31.65 24.54
CA ALA A 96 5.05 31.51 24.80
C ALA A 96 4.75 30.99 26.22
N ARG A 97 5.56 30.05 26.73
CA ARG A 97 5.46 29.54 28.10
C ARG A 97 5.82 30.60 29.13
N ASP A 98 6.92 31.31 28.93
CA ASP A 98 7.42 32.34 29.85
C ASP A 98 6.53 33.58 29.88
N ALA A 99 5.77 33.85 28.80
CA ALA A 99 4.76 34.91 28.76
C ALA A 99 3.59 34.65 29.74
N GLY A 100 3.31 33.39 30.07
CA GLY A 100 2.34 32.96 31.07
C GLY A 100 0.86 33.26 30.79
N GLY A 101 0.55 34.20 29.89
CA GLY A 101 -0.80 34.74 29.68
C GLY A 101 -1.61 34.08 28.57
N ASP A 102 -0.98 33.54 27.52
CA ASP A 102 -1.69 33.05 26.33
C ASP A 102 -1.35 31.59 26.02
N LYS A 103 -2.35 30.71 26.19
CA LYS A 103 -2.23 29.28 25.90
C LYS A 103 -2.50 28.92 24.44
N ALA A 104 -3.04 29.83 23.63
CA ALA A 104 -3.15 29.63 22.18
C ALA A 104 -1.78 29.68 21.50
N TRP A 105 -0.88 30.57 21.95
CA TRP A 105 0.51 30.59 21.48
C TRP A 105 1.29 29.32 21.85
N GLU A 106 1.14 28.82 23.08
CA GLU A 106 1.77 27.55 23.47
C GLU A 106 1.23 26.38 22.62
N ALA A 107 -0.08 26.35 22.32
CA ALA A 107 -0.67 25.36 21.43
C ALA A 107 -0.13 25.46 19.99
N GLY A 108 -0.05 26.67 19.43
CA GLY A 108 0.46 26.93 18.08
C GLY A 108 1.91 26.49 17.88
N PHE A 109 2.79 26.78 18.84
CA PHE A 109 4.17 26.31 18.77
C PHE A 109 4.29 24.80 18.98
N LEU A 110 3.49 24.17 19.85
CA LEU A 110 3.45 22.70 19.96
C LEU A 110 3.01 22.06 18.63
N HIS A 111 2.02 22.62 17.95
CA HIS A 111 1.56 22.13 16.65
C HIS A 111 2.63 22.30 15.57
N LEU A 112 3.31 23.45 15.53
CA LEU A 112 4.41 23.68 14.59
C LEU A 112 5.61 22.74 14.85
N VAL A 113 5.98 22.52 16.11
CA VAL A 113 7.00 21.53 16.47
C VAL A 113 6.56 20.13 16.02
N ALA A 114 5.29 19.75 16.19
CA ALA A 114 4.78 18.46 15.71
C ALA A 114 4.95 18.30 14.18
N GLN A 115 4.56 19.31 13.40
CA GLN A 115 4.74 19.33 11.94
C GLN A 115 6.22 19.20 11.54
N ILE A 116 7.11 19.90 12.24
CA ILE A 116 8.56 19.81 11.99
C ILE A 116 9.09 18.41 12.34
N GLN A 117 8.72 17.83 13.48
CA GLN A 117 9.17 16.48 13.88
C GLN A 117 8.64 15.39 12.93
N SER A 118 7.38 15.47 12.49
CA SER A 118 6.82 14.59 11.46
C SER A 118 7.64 14.71 10.16
N SER A 119 7.96 15.92 9.72
CA SER A 119 8.83 16.12 8.54
C SER A 119 10.24 15.53 8.71
N LYS A 120 10.73 15.36 9.94
CA LYS A 120 12.03 14.74 10.27
C LYS A 120 11.95 13.21 10.43
N GLY A 121 10.74 12.63 10.41
CA GLY A 121 10.49 11.21 10.64
C GLY A 121 10.46 10.79 12.11
N ASP A 122 10.38 11.75 13.05
CA ASP A 122 10.26 11.47 14.49
C ASP A 122 8.77 11.46 14.89
N PHE A 123 8.05 10.48 14.36
CA PHE A 123 6.59 10.40 14.42
C PHE A 123 6.07 10.32 15.86
N GLY A 124 6.73 9.55 16.74
CA GLY A 124 6.36 9.48 18.16
C GLY A 124 6.45 10.83 18.89
N LYS A 125 7.45 11.67 18.58
CA LYS A 125 7.47 13.06 19.11
C LYS A 125 6.44 13.94 18.44
N ALA A 126 6.18 13.76 17.15
CA ALA A 126 5.15 14.52 16.43
C ALA A 126 3.77 14.29 17.07
N ALA A 127 3.39 13.02 17.30
CA ALA A 127 2.17 12.64 17.99
C ALA A 127 2.07 13.29 19.38
N VAL A 128 3.08 13.12 20.24
CA VAL A 128 3.10 13.71 21.60
C VAL A 128 2.93 15.23 21.59
N MET A 129 3.56 15.94 20.64
CA MET A 129 3.48 17.40 20.53
C MET A 129 2.14 17.88 19.97
N ALA A 130 1.61 17.20 18.94
CA ALA A 130 0.28 17.45 18.39
C ALA A 130 -0.82 17.17 19.44
N GLY A 131 -0.69 16.08 20.18
CA GLY A 131 -1.48 15.74 21.36
C GLY A 131 -1.48 16.84 22.42
N GLY A 132 -0.30 17.41 22.70
CA GLY A 132 -0.16 18.58 23.57
C GLY A 132 -0.90 19.81 23.04
N ALA A 133 -0.78 20.08 21.74
CA ALA A 133 -1.39 21.23 21.08
C ALA A 133 -2.92 21.18 21.11
N TRP A 134 -3.55 20.10 20.64
CA TRP A 134 -5.03 20.04 20.58
C TRP A 134 -5.67 20.08 21.96
N ARG A 135 -5.04 19.47 22.97
CA ARG A 135 -5.50 19.56 24.38
C ARG A 135 -5.39 20.97 24.97
N LEU A 136 -4.54 21.84 24.42
CA LEU A 136 -4.51 23.26 24.78
C LEU A 136 -5.52 24.07 23.96
N TYR A 137 -5.66 23.79 22.66
CA TYR A 137 -6.67 24.44 21.81
C TYR A 137 -8.10 24.26 22.35
N GLY A 138 -8.48 23.04 22.75
CA GLY A 138 -9.79 22.79 23.38
C GLY A 138 -9.97 23.44 24.76
N ARG A 139 -8.89 23.86 25.44
CA ARG A 139 -8.98 24.64 26.69
C ARG A 139 -9.18 26.13 26.46
N VAL A 140 -8.73 26.66 25.31
CA VAL A 140 -8.94 28.06 24.92
C VAL A 140 -10.19 28.24 24.03
N GLY A 141 -10.81 27.15 23.59
CA GLY A 141 -12.01 27.17 22.75
C GLY A 141 -11.72 27.42 21.26
N ASP A 142 -10.55 27.02 20.78
CA ASP A 142 -10.20 27.06 19.36
C ASP A 142 -10.38 25.66 18.74
N ASP A 143 -11.64 25.28 18.56
CA ASP A 143 -12.03 23.96 18.06
C ASP A 143 -11.49 23.71 16.63
N ALA A 144 -11.32 24.77 15.83
CA ALA A 144 -10.80 24.69 14.46
C ALA A 144 -9.31 24.32 14.42
N SER A 145 -8.49 24.92 15.30
CA SER A 145 -7.09 24.53 15.45
C SER A 145 -6.94 23.21 16.22
N GLN A 146 -7.85 22.90 17.16
CA GLN A 146 -7.91 21.60 17.82
C GLN A 146 -8.02 20.47 16.80
N ALA A 147 -9.02 20.49 15.91
CA ALA A 147 -9.21 19.46 14.90
C ALA A 147 -7.98 19.30 13.99
N LYS A 148 -7.34 20.40 13.56
CA LYS A 148 -6.13 20.36 12.71
C LYS A 148 -4.91 19.77 13.43
N ALA A 149 -4.76 20.03 14.72
CA ALA A 149 -3.73 19.41 15.53
C ALA A 149 -4.01 17.91 15.75
N MET A 150 -5.27 17.50 15.94
CA MET A 150 -5.66 16.08 16.01
C MET A 150 -5.37 15.34 14.70
N LEU A 151 -5.61 15.94 13.53
CA LEU A 151 -5.19 15.35 12.24
C LEU A 151 -3.68 15.18 12.11
N THR A 152 -2.89 16.03 12.78
CA THR A 152 -1.42 15.94 12.77
C THR A 152 -0.92 14.81 13.69
N GLU A 153 -1.61 14.57 14.81
CA GLU A 153 -1.38 13.40 15.66
C GLU A 153 -1.79 12.12 14.91
N ALA A 154 -3.01 12.05 14.36
CA ALA A 154 -3.50 10.87 13.63
C ALA A 154 -2.62 10.49 12.42
N GLN A 155 -2.06 11.45 11.68
CA GLN A 155 -1.10 11.15 10.61
C GLN A 155 0.25 10.66 11.17
N ALA A 156 0.73 11.22 12.29
CA ALA A 156 1.93 10.73 12.94
C ALA A 156 1.75 9.31 13.49
N ASP A 157 0.56 8.98 14.03
CA ASP A 157 0.20 7.63 14.49
C ASP A 157 0.11 6.63 13.32
N ILE A 158 -0.40 7.05 12.15
CA ILE A 158 -0.35 6.25 10.91
C ILE A 158 1.10 5.98 10.50
N ASP A 159 1.95 7.00 10.56
CA ASP A 159 3.36 6.90 10.13
C ASP A 159 4.22 6.12 11.14
N SER A 160 3.85 6.04 12.43
CA SER A 160 4.50 5.20 13.45
C SER A 160 4.00 3.75 13.47
N GLY A 161 2.78 3.50 12.98
CA GLY A 161 2.13 2.19 12.97
C GLY A 161 1.05 1.98 14.04
N ASP A 162 0.71 3.03 14.79
CA ASP A 162 -0.23 3.02 15.92
C ASP A 162 -1.69 3.20 15.44
N PHE A 163 -2.12 2.35 14.50
CA PHE A 163 -3.37 2.53 13.73
C PHE A 163 -4.68 2.55 14.55
N TYR A 164 -4.67 2.07 15.79
CA TYR A 164 -5.83 2.17 16.69
C TYR A 164 -6.04 3.60 17.18
N ASP A 165 -4.97 4.25 17.66
CA ASP A 165 -5.02 5.62 18.18
C ASP A 165 -5.26 6.61 17.03
N ALA A 166 -4.64 6.38 15.87
CA ALA A 166 -4.92 7.12 14.64
C ALA A 166 -6.42 7.16 14.27
N SER A 167 -7.09 6.00 14.34
CA SER A 167 -8.51 5.90 13.98
C SER A 167 -9.41 6.66 14.96
N GLY A 168 -9.11 6.60 16.27
CA GLY A 168 -9.84 7.33 17.30
C GLY A 168 -9.66 8.84 17.16
N THR A 169 -8.41 9.30 17.06
CA THR A 169 -8.07 10.72 16.93
C THR A 169 -8.61 11.34 15.63
N ALA A 170 -8.60 10.59 14.51
CA ALA A 170 -9.23 11.01 13.27
C ALA A 170 -10.77 11.09 13.39
N HIS A 171 -11.40 10.18 14.13
CA HIS A 171 -12.85 10.22 14.36
C HIS A 171 -13.27 11.44 15.20
N ASP A 172 -12.55 11.74 16.28
CA ASP A 172 -12.85 12.92 17.10
C ASP A 172 -12.63 14.24 16.32
N ALA A 173 -11.58 14.31 15.48
CA ALA A 173 -11.37 15.43 14.56
C ALA A 173 -12.50 15.57 13.53
N LEU A 174 -13.06 14.46 13.04
CA LEU A 174 -14.21 14.43 12.12
C LEU A 174 -15.47 15.02 12.76
N LEU A 175 -15.74 14.71 14.04
CA LEU A 175 -16.88 15.23 14.78
C LEU A 175 -16.79 16.76 14.93
N ILE A 176 -15.63 17.27 15.38
CA ILE A 176 -15.40 18.71 15.52
C ILE A 176 -15.53 19.43 14.15
N ALA A 177 -14.94 18.86 13.09
CA ALA A 177 -15.03 19.45 11.75
C ALA A 177 -16.48 19.52 11.22
N LYS A 178 -17.31 18.51 11.52
CA LYS A 178 -18.74 18.49 11.16
C LYS A 178 -19.53 19.55 11.91
N ASP A 179 -19.31 19.72 13.21
CA ASP A 179 -19.98 20.74 14.03
C ASP A 179 -19.61 22.17 13.59
N LEU A 180 -18.37 22.38 13.14
CA LEU A 180 -17.89 23.64 12.56
C LEU A 180 -18.33 23.85 11.10
N GLY A 181 -18.78 22.80 10.40
CA GLY A 181 -19.05 22.83 8.96
C GLY A 181 -17.80 22.94 8.08
N ASP A 182 -16.61 22.66 8.61
CA ASP A 182 -15.34 22.71 7.86
C ASP A 182 -15.17 21.45 7.01
N ARG A 183 -15.65 21.53 5.77
CA ARG A 183 -15.60 20.44 4.78
C ARG A 183 -14.17 19.98 4.44
N ALA A 184 -13.17 20.85 4.53
CA ALA A 184 -11.80 20.49 4.20
C ALA A 184 -11.18 19.64 5.33
N THR A 185 -11.41 20.04 6.59
CA THR A 185 -11.00 19.26 7.76
C THR A 185 -11.83 17.97 7.90
N GLU A 186 -13.14 17.99 7.55
CA GLU A 186 -14.00 16.80 7.49
C GLU A 186 -13.44 15.75 6.51
N ALA A 187 -13.07 16.18 5.29
CA ALA A 187 -12.48 15.31 4.27
C ALA A 187 -11.11 14.76 4.68
N ALA A 188 -10.29 15.57 5.35
CA ALA A 188 -8.97 15.15 5.84
C ALA A 188 -9.08 14.14 6.98
N ALA A 189 -10.05 14.28 7.87
CA ALA A 189 -10.34 13.31 8.92
C ALA A 189 -10.78 11.95 8.35
N LEU A 190 -11.68 11.94 7.35
CA LEU A 190 -12.05 10.72 6.63
C LEU A 190 -10.84 10.10 5.91
N ASN A 191 -9.98 10.90 5.28
CA ASN A 191 -8.78 10.39 4.62
C ASN A 191 -7.75 9.79 5.59
N ALA A 192 -7.61 10.32 6.80
CA ALA A 192 -6.81 9.71 7.87
C ALA A 192 -7.44 8.41 8.38
N ALA A 193 -8.74 8.40 8.68
CA ALA A 193 -9.45 7.19 9.11
C ALA A 193 -9.39 6.07 8.05
N ALA A 194 -9.53 6.40 6.76
CA ALA A 194 -9.41 5.44 5.67
C ALA A 194 -8.01 4.81 5.56
N GLN A 195 -6.95 5.57 5.84
CA GLN A 195 -5.57 5.04 5.92
C GLN A 195 -5.42 4.09 7.11
N ALA A 196 -5.93 4.47 8.28
CA ALA A 196 -5.91 3.62 9.47
C ALA A 196 -6.65 2.29 9.22
N HIS A 197 -7.88 2.33 8.69
CA HIS A 197 -8.63 1.12 8.30
C HIS A 197 -7.85 0.24 7.31
N LEU A 198 -7.24 0.84 6.27
CA LEU A 198 -6.48 0.08 5.28
C LEU A 198 -5.27 -0.64 5.89
N ALA A 199 -4.56 0.01 6.83
CA ALA A 199 -3.43 -0.56 7.54
C ALA A 199 -3.83 -1.66 8.55
N ARG A 200 -5.12 -1.72 8.91
CA ARG A 200 -5.73 -2.74 9.79
C ARG A 200 -6.35 -3.92 9.01
N ASP A 201 -6.20 -3.95 7.69
CA ASP A 201 -6.87 -4.89 6.76
C ASP A 201 -8.42 -4.75 6.70
N GLU A 202 -8.95 -3.64 7.21
CA GLU A 202 -10.38 -3.27 7.17
C GLU A 202 -10.72 -2.64 5.81
N SER A 203 -10.55 -3.44 4.76
CA SER A 203 -10.56 -2.99 3.36
C SER A 203 -11.94 -2.53 2.86
N GLU A 204 -13.05 -2.94 3.48
CA GLU A 204 -14.39 -2.45 3.10
C GLU A 204 -14.65 -1.06 3.70
N GLU A 205 -14.35 -0.88 4.99
CA GLU A 205 -14.42 0.36 5.74
C GLU A 205 -13.50 1.44 5.15
N ALA A 206 -12.27 1.06 4.79
CA ALA A 206 -11.32 1.93 4.08
C ALA A 206 -11.89 2.42 2.74
N LEU A 207 -12.55 1.54 1.98
CA LEU A 207 -13.12 1.90 0.67
C LEU A 207 -14.30 2.87 0.78
N ILE A 208 -15.17 2.67 1.79
CA ILE A 208 -16.32 3.54 2.05
C ILE A 208 -15.81 4.92 2.47
N THR A 209 -14.97 4.96 3.51
CA THR A 209 -14.44 6.20 4.11
C THR A 209 -13.63 7.02 3.09
N ALA A 210 -12.79 6.37 2.27
CA ALA A 210 -12.04 7.07 1.22
C ALA A 210 -12.94 7.65 0.11
N LYS A 211 -14.04 6.97 -0.25
CA LYS A 211 -15.01 7.49 -1.23
C LYS A 211 -15.77 8.70 -0.71
N GLU A 212 -16.11 8.74 0.57
CA GLU A 212 -16.70 9.91 1.22
C GLU A 212 -15.72 11.09 1.24
N ALA A 213 -14.45 10.87 1.58
CA ALA A 213 -13.40 11.88 1.49
C ALA A 213 -13.27 12.47 0.07
N VAL A 214 -13.25 11.62 -0.97
CA VAL A 214 -13.24 12.05 -2.39
C VAL A 214 -14.44 12.94 -2.74
N ALA A 215 -15.62 12.66 -2.19
CA ALA A 215 -16.80 13.48 -2.45
C ALA A 215 -16.66 14.88 -1.82
N LEU A 216 -16.26 14.95 -0.54
CA LEU A 216 -16.09 16.23 0.16
C LEU A 216 -14.96 17.08 -0.44
N TYR A 217 -13.84 16.48 -0.85
CA TYR A 217 -12.74 17.20 -1.48
C TYR A 217 -13.11 17.81 -2.83
N LYS A 218 -14.07 17.25 -3.57
CA LYS A 218 -14.56 17.84 -4.83
C LYS A 218 -15.38 19.11 -4.64
N ASP A 219 -16.05 19.22 -3.50
CA ASP A 219 -16.88 20.38 -3.14
C ASP A 219 -16.07 21.46 -2.38
N ALA A 220 -14.82 21.17 -1.98
CA ALA A 220 -13.93 22.08 -1.27
C ALA A 220 -13.09 22.95 -2.22
N VAL A 221 -12.98 24.26 -1.91
CA VAL A 221 -12.31 25.27 -2.75
C VAL A 221 -10.86 24.89 -3.12
N ASP A 222 -10.10 24.38 -2.17
CA ASP A 222 -8.70 23.97 -2.34
C ASP A 222 -8.52 22.44 -2.20
N GLY A 223 -9.59 21.66 -2.40
CA GLY A 223 -9.61 20.22 -2.10
C GLY A 223 -8.80 19.31 -3.04
N LYS A 224 -8.21 19.84 -4.13
CA LYS A 224 -7.55 19.02 -5.18
C LYS A 224 -6.46 18.07 -4.67
N ALA A 225 -5.63 18.52 -3.73
CA ALA A 225 -4.55 17.70 -3.18
C ALA A 225 -5.12 16.52 -2.37
N GLY A 226 -6.16 16.79 -1.58
CA GLY A 226 -6.92 15.77 -0.87
C GLY A 226 -7.70 14.82 -1.78
N GLU A 227 -8.33 15.33 -2.86
CA GLU A 227 -8.99 14.50 -3.87
C GLU A 227 -7.98 13.51 -4.47
N ALA A 228 -6.76 13.97 -4.81
CA ALA A 228 -5.71 13.12 -5.33
C ALA A 228 -5.26 12.03 -4.34
N GLN A 229 -5.07 12.36 -3.06
CA GLN A 229 -4.69 11.42 -2.00
C GLN A 229 -5.79 10.39 -1.74
N ALA A 230 -7.04 10.82 -1.56
CA ALA A 230 -8.15 9.93 -1.29
C ALA A 230 -8.45 9.00 -2.49
N LEU A 231 -8.30 9.48 -3.74
CA LEU A 231 -8.37 8.64 -4.93
C LEU A 231 -7.24 7.61 -5.04
N ARG A 232 -6.03 7.94 -4.56
CA ARG A 232 -4.92 6.98 -4.46
C ARG A 232 -5.26 5.87 -3.46
N LEU A 233 -5.87 6.19 -2.32
CA LEU A 233 -6.35 5.19 -1.36
C LEU A 233 -7.41 4.29 -1.99
N VAL A 234 -8.43 4.85 -2.65
CA VAL A 234 -9.44 4.07 -3.39
C VAL A 234 -8.79 3.11 -4.41
N ALA A 235 -7.77 3.56 -5.14
CA ALA A 235 -7.01 2.71 -6.06
C ALA A 235 -6.24 1.59 -5.33
N GLN A 236 -5.58 1.90 -4.21
CA GLN A 236 -4.84 0.92 -3.39
C GLN A 236 -5.76 -0.15 -2.78
N VAL A 237 -6.91 0.25 -2.23
CA VAL A 237 -7.90 -0.69 -1.67
C VAL A 237 -8.43 -1.63 -2.76
N HIS A 238 -8.72 -1.09 -3.96
CA HIS A 238 -9.10 -1.94 -5.10
C HIS A 238 -7.97 -2.86 -5.58
N VAL A 239 -6.69 -2.48 -5.43
CA VAL A 239 -5.55 -3.38 -5.71
C VAL A 239 -5.47 -4.53 -4.71
N LEU A 240 -5.58 -4.24 -3.41
CA LEU A 240 -5.52 -5.23 -2.33
C LEU A 240 -6.66 -6.24 -2.43
N ASN A 241 -7.87 -5.77 -2.74
CA ASN A 241 -9.05 -6.63 -2.97
C ASN A 241 -9.02 -7.38 -4.33
N GLY A 242 -7.92 -7.35 -5.09
CA GLY A 242 -7.79 -7.99 -6.42
C GLY A 242 -8.64 -7.36 -7.53
N ASN A 243 -9.38 -6.28 -7.23
CA ASN A 243 -10.31 -5.57 -8.11
C ASN A 243 -9.58 -4.61 -9.06
N HIS A 244 -8.56 -5.10 -9.78
CA HIS A 244 -7.64 -4.30 -10.59
C HIS A 244 -8.36 -3.43 -11.65
N ASP A 245 -9.46 -3.90 -12.23
CA ASP A 245 -10.25 -3.10 -13.19
C ASP A 245 -10.82 -1.82 -12.56
N GLN A 246 -11.22 -1.88 -11.28
CA GLN A 246 -11.81 -0.76 -10.55
C GLN A 246 -10.77 0.25 -10.03
N ALA A 247 -9.50 -0.17 -9.88
CA ALA A 247 -8.42 0.68 -9.41
C ALA A 247 -7.92 1.70 -10.46
N VAL A 248 -8.11 1.44 -11.75
CA VAL A 248 -7.46 2.24 -12.82
C VAL A 248 -8.02 3.66 -12.94
N GLU A 249 -9.33 3.85 -12.92
CA GLU A 249 -9.92 5.19 -13.08
C GLU A 249 -9.65 6.12 -11.88
N PRO A 250 -9.77 5.68 -10.61
CA PRO A 250 -9.31 6.46 -9.46
C PRO A 250 -7.82 6.82 -9.56
N GLY A 251 -6.96 5.86 -9.93
CA GLY A 251 -5.53 6.10 -10.08
C GLY A 251 -5.18 7.08 -11.20
N ARG A 252 -5.86 7.00 -12.36
CA ARG A 252 -5.68 7.96 -13.47
C ARG A 252 -6.15 9.36 -13.10
N ARG A 253 -7.27 9.49 -12.39
CA ARG A 253 -7.77 10.78 -11.89
C ARG A 253 -6.82 11.40 -10.85
N SER A 254 -6.30 10.59 -9.92
CA SER A 254 -5.25 11.01 -8.98
C SER A 254 -4.02 11.53 -9.73
N LEU A 255 -3.49 10.76 -10.70
CA LEU A 255 -2.35 11.16 -11.52
C LEU A 255 -2.58 12.50 -12.25
N GLN A 256 -3.78 12.72 -12.81
CA GLN A 256 -4.12 13.99 -13.45
C GLN A 256 -4.05 15.16 -12.46
N LEU A 257 -4.62 15.01 -11.27
CA LEU A 257 -4.62 16.07 -10.24
C LEU A 257 -3.21 16.40 -9.76
N LEU A 258 -2.36 15.40 -9.56
CA LEU A 258 -0.97 15.60 -9.13
C LEU A 258 -0.17 16.38 -10.19
N ARG A 259 -0.41 16.11 -11.48
CA ARG A 259 0.12 16.89 -12.61
C ARG A 259 -0.40 18.32 -12.65
N GLU A 260 -1.68 18.55 -12.35
CA GLU A 260 -2.27 19.90 -12.25
C GLU A 260 -1.71 20.69 -11.06
N LEU A 261 -1.32 20.01 -9.98
CA LEU A 261 -0.71 20.59 -8.77
C LEU A 261 0.80 20.80 -8.89
N GLY A 262 1.47 20.11 -9.82
CA GLY A 262 2.93 20.10 -9.96
C GLY A 262 3.66 19.26 -8.92
N ASP A 263 2.96 18.38 -8.19
CA ASP A 263 3.58 17.46 -7.23
C ASP A 263 4.22 16.28 -7.97
N ALA A 264 5.43 16.51 -8.46
CA ALA A 264 6.23 15.52 -9.17
C ALA A 264 6.61 14.29 -8.32
N THR A 265 6.66 14.41 -6.99
CA THR A 265 7.00 13.30 -6.10
C THR A 265 5.82 12.35 -5.95
N ALA A 266 4.63 12.89 -5.70
CA ALA A 266 3.41 12.09 -5.68
C ALA A 266 3.04 11.56 -7.08
N GLU A 267 3.28 12.35 -8.16
CA GLU A 267 3.11 11.87 -9.54
C GLU A 267 3.97 10.63 -9.80
N LEU A 268 5.24 10.64 -9.39
CA LEU A 268 6.15 9.49 -9.55
C LEU A 268 5.58 8.23 -8.88
N GLU A 269 5.15 8.33 -7.61
CA GLU A 269 4.59 7.19 -6.88
C GLU A 269 3.25 6.70 -7.46
N MET A 270 2.43 7.62 -7.99
CA MET A 270 1.18 7.27 -8.68
C MET A 270 1.45 6.55 -10.02
N LEU A 271 2.48 6.95 -10.76
CA LEU A 271 2.93 6.26 -11.98
C LEU A 271 3.45 4.84 -11.66
N ARG A 272 4.17 4.66 -10.55
CA ARG A 272 4.64 3.33 -10.10
C ARG A 272 3.46 2.41 -9.78
N LEU A 273 2.45 2.91 -9.06
CA LEU A 273 1.24 2.14 -8.75
C LEU A 273 0.49 1.74 -10.04
N LEU A 274 0.30 2.68 -10.98
CA LEU A 274 -0.35 2.40 -12.26
C LEU A 274 0.44 1.40 -13.11
N ALA A 275 1.77 1.46 -13.12
CA ALA A 275 2.60 0.48 -13.82
C ALA A 275 2.37 -0.95 -13.29
N SER A 276 2.40 -1.13 -11.96
CA SER A 276 2.11 -2.42 -11.30
C SER A 276 0.68 -2.90 -11.63
N LEU A 277 -0.30 -2.00 -11.51
CA LEU A 277 -1.70 -2.28 -11.81
C LEU A 277 -1.93 -2.75 -13.27
N HIS A 278 -1.26 -2.11 -14.23
CA HIS A 278 -1.32 -2.52 -15.64
C HIS A 278 -0.62 -3.86 -15.93
N VAL A 279 0.39 -4.26 -15.14
CA VAL A 279 0.93 -5.63 -15.19
C VAL A 279 -0.13 -6.64 -14.74
N SER A 280 -0.77 -6.42 -13.59
CA SER A 280 -1.79 -7.32 -13.05
C SER A 280 -3.00 -7.48 -13.98
N ARG A 281 -3.37 -6.42 -14.72
CA ARG A 281 -4.43 -6.46 -15.75
C ARG A 281 -4.03 -7.08 -17.09
N ARG A 282 -2.79 -7.57 -17.27
CA ARG A 282 -2.24 -8.00 -18.58
C ARG A 282 -2.34 -6.91 -19.67
N HIS A 283 -2.10 -5.64 -19.29
CA HIS A 283 -2.01 -4.48 -20.18
C HIS A 283 -0.56 -3.94 -20.26
N PRO A 284 0.41 -4.72 -20.75
CA PRO A 284 1.83 -4.43 -20.58
C PRO A 284 2.32 -3.22 -21.39
N ASP A 285 1.65 -2.85 -22.49
CA ASP A 285 1.96 -1.62 -23.23
C ASP A 285 1.67 -0.37 -22.40
N GLU A 286 0.60 -0.39 -21.58
CA GLU A 286 0.29 0.70 -20.63
C GLU A 286 1.27 0.66 -19.44
N ALA A 287 1.60 -0.54 -18.95
CA ALA A 287 2.55 -0.72 -17.85
C ALA A 287 3.96 -0.20 -18.19
N VAL A 288 4.48 -0.53 -19.38
CA VAL A 288 5.79 -0.06 -19.86
C VAL A 288 5.81 1.46 -20.04
N ARG A 289 4.71 2.08 -20.52
CA ARG A 289 4.61 3.55 -20.58
C ARG A 289 4.67 4.19 -19.20
N ALA A 290 3.84 3.72 -18.26
CA ALA A 290 3.84 4.25 -16.89
C ALA A 290 5.20 4.10 -16.20
N ALA A 291 5.89 2.97 -16.39
CA ALA A 291 7.25 2.75 -15.89
C ALA A 291 8.30 3.66 -16.56
N GLN A 292 8.16 3.97 -17.86
CA GLN A 292 9.06 4.88 -18.59
C GLN A 292 8.82 6.36 -18.23
N ASP A 293 7.57 6.76 -18.03
CA ASP A 293 7.19 8.09 -17.53
C ASP A 293 7.75 8.29 -16.11
N ALA A 294 7.52 7.32 -15.21
CA ALA A 294 8.13 7.30 -13.88
C ALA A 294 9.66 7.39 -13.95
N PHE A 295 10.28 6.64 -14.85
CA PHE A 295 11.74 6.67 -15.01
C PHE A 295 12.27 8.03 -15.48
N THR A 296 11.53 8.69 -16.36
CA THR A 296 11.91 10.00 -16.89
C THR A 296 11.72 11.09 -15.83
N LEU A 297 10.61 11.08 -15.11
CA LEU A 297 10.29 12.06 -14.07
C LEU A 297 11.25 11.96 -12.89
N GLY A 298 11.46 10.76 -12.35
CA GLY A 298 12.34 10.57 -11.20
C GLY A 298 13.81 10.90 -11.48
N LYS A 299 14.28 10.71 -12.72
CA LYS A 299 15.59 11.22 -13.16
C LYS A 299 15.68 12.75 -13.10
N GLN A 300 14.58 13.49 -13.35
CA GLN A 300 14.53 14.94 -13.19
C GLN A 300 14.55 15.37 -11.71
N LEU A 301 13.97 14.55 -10.83
CA LEU A 301 13.99 14.75 -9.37
C LEU A 301 15.35 14.50 -8.71
N GLY A 302 16.33 13.94 -9.43
CA GLY A 302 17.68 13.74 -8.90
C GLY A 302 17.78 12.58 -7.92
N TRP A 303 17.28 11.40 -8.32
CA TRP A 303 17.32 10.16 -7.55
C TRP A 303 18.66 9.82 -6.88
N ASN A 304 18.55 9.16 -5.72
CA ASN A 304 19.63 8.34 -5.16
C ASN A 304 19.72 6.96 -5.85
N LYS A 305 20.78 6.18 -5.57
CA LYS A 305 21.01 4.89 -6.25
C LYS A 305 19.91 3.87 -5.97
N LYS A 306 19.33 3.88 -4.76
CA LYS A 306 18.18 3.03 -4.40
C LYS A 306 16.99 3.28 -5.33
N GLN A 307 16.58 4.53 -5.48
CA GLN A 307 15.46 4.92 -6.34
C GLN A 307 15.72 4.59 -7.81
N GLU A 308 16.94 4.81 -8.32
CA GLU A 308 17.32 4.44 -9.68
C GLU A 308 17.31 2.91 -9.89
N ALA A 309 17.76 2.13 -8.90
CA ALA A 309 17.69 0.67 -8.93
C ALA A 309 16.25 0.15 -8.94
N GLU A 310 15.39 0.64 -8.04
CA GLU A 310 13.96 0.30 -7.96
C GLU A 310 13.24 0.59 -9.28
N ALA A 311 13.53 1.74 -9.91
CA ALA A 311 12.94 2.07 -11.20
C ALA A 311 13.45 1.17 -12.34
N HIS A 312 14.73 0.77 -12.31
CA HIS A 312 15.24 -0.25 -13.22
C HIS A 312 14.56 -1.62 -13.04
N LEU A 313 14.20 -2.01 -11.80
CA LEU A 313 13.40 -3.21 -11.56
C LEU A 313 11.98 -3.10 -12.15
N LEU A 314 11.29 -1.98 -11.95
CA LEU A 314 9.96 -1.75 -12.50
C LEU A 314 9.97 -1.77 -14.05
N VAL A 315 10.96 -1.12 -14.67
CA VAL A 315 11.16 -1.16 -16.14
C VAL A 315 11.48 -2.59 -16.62
N CYS A 316 12.30 -3.34 -15.88
CA CYS A 316 12.57 -4.75 -16.19
C CYS A 316 11.30 -5.61 -16.17
N GLN A 317 10.54 -5.53 -15.08
CA GLN A 317 9.33 -6.34 -14.85
C GLN A 317 8.25 -6.06 -15.90
N THR A 318 8.01 -4.78 -16.22
CA THR A 318 7.03 -4.38 -17.25
C THR A 318 7.44 -4.82 -18.65
N LEU A 319 8.72 -4.68 -19.02
CA LEU A 319 9.24 -5.18 -20.30
C LEU A 319 9.21 -6.72 -20.39
N PHE A 320 9.47 -7.42 -19.28
CA PHE A 320 9.39 -8.88 -19.21
C PHE A 320 7.94 -9.37 -19.35
N ALA A 321 6.99 -8.77 -18.62
CA ALA A 321 5.56 -9.07 -18.77
C ALA A 321 5.08 -8.87 -20.21
N ARG A 322 5.49 -7.77 -20.85
CA ARG A 322 5.22 -7.50 -22.27
C ARG A 322 5.75 -8.60 -23.20
N MET A 323 7.00 -9.01 -23.00
CA MET A 323 7.61 -10.07 -23.80
C MET A 323 6.88 -11.40 -23.63
N CYS A 324 6.53 -11.79 -22.40
CA CYS A 324 5.82 -13.03 -22.13
C CYS A 324 4.45 -13.08 -22.82
N GLN A 325 3.68 -11.99 -22.76
CA GLN A 325 2.38 -11.90 -23.45
C GLN A 325 2.51 -11.85 -24.97
N GLU A 326 3.56 -11.23 -25.52
CA GLU A 326 3.84 -11.32 -26.96
C GLU A 326 4.23 -12.75 -27.38
N VAL A 327 4.96 -13.49 -26.54
CA VAL A 327 5.28 -14.91 -26.76
C VAL A 327 4.03 -15.79 -26.76
N GLU A 328 3.05 -15.56 -25.88
CA GLU A 328 1.78 -16.31 -25.83
C GLU A 328 1.03 -16.31 -27.17
N VAL A 329 1.14 -15.23 -27.97
CA VAL A 329 0.43 -15.06 -29.26
C VAL A 329 1.32 -15.17 -30.50
N ALA A 330 2.64 -15.26 -30.34
CA ALA A 330 3.58 -15.25 -31.46
C ALA A 330 3.73 -16.62 -32.13
N LYS A 331 3.73 -16.64 -33.46
CA LYS A 331 4.08 -17.83 -34.26
C LYS A 331 5.55 -18.25 -34.14
N ASP A 332 6.41 -17.33 -33.69
CA ASP A 332 7.85 -17.51 -33.54
C ASP A 332 8.29 -16.87 -32.22
N ALA A 333 8.10 -17.63 -31.14
CA ALA A 333 8.49 -17.24 -29.79
C ALA A 333 9.99 -16.91 -29.69
N TRP A 334 10.84 -17.69 -30.37
CA TRP A 334 12.30 -17.50 -30.35
C TRP A 334 12.69 -16.12 -30.88
N ARG A 335 12.06 -15.65 -31.96
CA ARG A 335 12.29 -14.31 -32.51
C ARG A 335 11.84 -13.18 -31.57
N VAL A 336 10.72 -13.35 -30.86
CA VAL A 336 10.26 -12.38 -29.87
C VAL A 336 11.27 -12.29 -28.72
N VAL A 337 11.63 -13.44 -28.12
CA VAL A 337 12.61 -13.51 -27.03
C VAL A 337 13.97 -12.95 -27.45
N SER A 338 14.47 -13.30 -28.64
CA SER A 338 15.76 -12.81 -29.15
C SER A 338 15.80 -11.29 -29.32
N ARG A 339 14.69 -10.67 -29.73
CA ARG A 339 14.58 -9.22 -29.86
C ARG A 339 14.47 -8.51 -28.50
N SER A 340 13.83 -9.16 -27.54
CA SER A 340 13.53 -8.60 -26.22
C SER A 340 14.63 -8.83 -25.18
N GLU A 341 15.49 -9.86 -25.34
CA GLU A 341 16.62 -10.17 -24.46
C GLU A 341 17.45 -8.93 -24.03
N PRO A 342 18.03 -8.12 -24.94
CA PRO A 342 18.83 -6.97 -24.53
C PRO A 342 18.03 -5.80 -23.94
N GLN A 343 16.70 -5.80 -24.10
CA GLN A 343 15.81 -4.77 -23.56
C GLN A 343 15.41 -5.09 -22.11
N VAL A 344 15.16 -6.37 -21.80
CA VAL A 344 14.85 -6.86 -20.46
C VAL A 344 16.11 -7.01 -19.60
N LEU A 345 17.21 -7.50 -20.19
CA LEU A 345 18.42 -7.83 -19.44
C LEU A 345 19.16 -6.58 -18.91
N ARG A 346 19.28 -5.51 -19.71
CA ARG A 346 20.02 -4.31 -19.29
C ARG A 346 19.46 -3.66 -18.02
N PRO A 347 18.14 -3.40 -17.87
CA PRO A 347 17.59 -2.90 -16.61
C PRO A 347 17.83 -3.84 -15.43
N ALA A 348 17.74 -5.16 -15.62
CA ALA A 348 18.02 -6.13 -14.56
C ALA A 348 19.48 -6.07 -14.07
N GLU A 349 20.43 -6.07 -15.00
CA GLU A 349 21.87 -5.95 -14.70
C GLU A 349 22.19 -4.63 -14.00
N GLN A 350 21.58 -3.52 -14.47
CA GLN A 350 21.81 -2.20 -13.90
C GLN A 350 21.19 -2.05 -12.49
N ALA A 351 20.01 -2.62 -12.25
CA ALA A 351 19.43 -2.69 -10.91
C ALA A 351 20.31 -3.48 -9.94
N VAL A 352 20.84 -4.65 -10.33
CA VAL A 352 21.77 -5.43 -9.49
C VAL A 352 23.04 -4.63 -9.19
N LYS A 353 23.59 -3.94 -10.20
CA LYS A 353 24.77 -3.09 -10.01
C LYS A 353 24.51 -1.97 -8.99
N LEU A 354 23.44 -1.19 -9.19
CA LEU A 354 23.11 -0.06 -8.31
C LEU A 354 22.76 -0.54 -6.89
N ALA A 355 22.01 -1.63 -6.75
CA ALA A 355 21.70 -2.25 -5.46
C ALA A 355 22.97 -2.67 -4.70
N LYS A 356 23.93 -3.31 -5.39
CA LYS A 356 25.22 -3.70 -4.79
C LYS A 356 26.12 -2.51 -4.47
N GLU A 357 25.99 -1.40 -5.19
CA GLU A 357 26.68 -0.14 -4.87
C GLU A 357 26.06 0.63 -3.70
N GLU A 358 24.76 0.46 -3.45
CA GLU A 358 24.04 1.05 -2.29
C GLU A 358 24.24 0.21 -1.01
N GLY A 359 24.29 -1.13 -1.14
CA GLY A 359 24.57 -2.06 -0.05
C GLY A 359 23.34 -2.53 0.73
N GLU A 360 22.13 -2.10 0.37
CA GLU A 360 20.88 -2.58 0.98
C GLU A 360 20.59 -4.04 0.60
N LYS A 361 20.70 -4.96 1.55
CA LYS A 361 20.52 -6.41 1.34
C LYS A 361 19.19 -6.76 0.66
N THR A 362 18.09 -6.16 1.12
CA THR A 362 16.74 -6.40 0.60
C THR A 362 16.63 -6.03 -0.88
N LEU A 363 17.14 -4.85 -1.25
CA LEU A 363 17.18 -4.38 -2.64
C LEU A 363 18.07 -5.27 -3.52
N ILE A 364 19.22 -5.73 -3.00
CA ILE A 364 20.11 -6.68 -3.68
C ILE A 364 19.39 -8.02 -3.92
N ALA A 365 18.64 -8.53 -2.93
CA ALA A 365 17.86 -9.76 -3.04
C ALA A 365 16.81 -9.67 -4.16
N PHE A 366 15.98 -8.62 -4.15
CA PHE A 366 14.97 -8.39 -5.19
C PHE A 366 15.59 -8.21 -6.58
N ALA A 367 16.72 -7.53 -6.68
CA ALA A 367 17.41 -7.33 -7.96
C ALA A 367 17.99 -8.64 -8.51
N LEU A 368 18.65 -9.44 -7.67
CA LEU A 368 19.19 -10.75 -8.07
C LEU A 368 18.09 -11.76 -8.40
N PHE A 369 16.99 -11.77 -7.66
CA PHE A 369 15.81 -12.59 -7.95
C PHE A 369 15.15 -12.20 -9.27
N THR A 370 15.01 -10.90 -9.54
CA THR A 370 14.49 -10.38 -10.82
C THR A 370 15.43 -10.79 -11.96
N LEU A 371 16.75 -10.59 -11.81
CA LEU A 371 17.74 -11.00 -12.79
C LEU A 371 17.68 -12.52 -13.06
N ALA A 372 17.65 -13.36 -12.01
CA ALA A 372 17.54 -14.81 -12.14
C ALA A 372 16.23 -15.22 -12.84
N SER A 373 15.11 -14.61 -12.49
CA SER A 373 13.80 -14.91 -13.07
C SER A 373 13.73 -14.60 -14.57
N VAL A 374 14.25 -13.45 -15.01
CA VAL A 374 14.26 -13.09 -16.44
C VAL A 374 15.32 -13.89 -17.21
N THR A 375 16.53 -14.04 -16.67
CA THR A 375 17.61 -14.77 -17.36
C THR A 375 17.31 -16.27 -17.50
N LYS A 376 16.67 -16.91 -16.50
CA LYS A 376 16.09 -18.25 -16.62
C LYS A 376 15.24 -18.37 -17.89
N TYR A 377 14.22 -17.53 -18.01
CA TYR A 377 13.27 -17.60 -19.12
C TYR A 377 13.98 -17.33 -20.46
N LEU A 378 14.75 -16.24 -20.54
CA LEU A 378 15.50 -15.88 -21.74
C LEU A 378 16.46 -17.01 -22.18
N PHE A 379 17.24 -17.58 -21.27
CA PHE A 379 18.27 -18.57 -21.63
C PHE A 379 17.69 -19.94 -21.95
N ILE A 380 16.64 -20.38 -21.26
CA ILE A 380 15.92 -21.62 -21.61
C ILE A 380 15.27 -21.46 -23.00
N SER A 381 14.51 -20.39 -23.24
CA SER A 381 13.83 -20.14 -24.53
C SER A 381 14.79 -19.95 -25.71
N LEU A 382 16.03 -19.50 -25.48
CA LEU A 382 17.06 -19.34 -26.51
C LEU A 382 18.04 -20.53 -26.61
N GLY A 383 17.89 -21.57 -25.78
CA GLY A 383 18.79 -22.73 -25.76
C GLY A 383 20.20 -22.45 -25.21
N LYS A 384 20.38 -21.34 -24.47
CA LYS A 384 21.65 -20.89 -23.87
C LYS A 384 21.92 -21.60 -22.53
N LEU A 385 21.89 -22.93 -22.55
CA LEU A 385 21.98 -23.77 -21.35
C LEU A 385 23.32 -23.61 -20.62
N ASP A 386 24.38 -23.23 -21.33
CA ASP A 386 25.71 -22.89 -20.81
C ASP A 386 25.70 -21.72 -19.81
N LYS A 387 24.69 -20.84 -19.87
CA LYS A 387 24.57 -19.68 -18.99
C LYS A 387 23.75 -19.93 -17.73
N LEU A 388 23.12 -21.09 -17.60
CA LEU A 388 22.16 -21.37 -16.52
C LEU A 388 22.81 -21.50 -15.14
N ASP A 389 24.10 -21.82 -15.03
CA ASP A 389 24.77 -21.86 -13.73
C ASP A 389 24.93 -20.45 -13.12
N GLY A 390 25.01 -19.38 -13.93
CA GLY A 390 24.95 -17.99 -13.44
C GLY A 390 23.56 -17.60 -12.93
N VAL A 391 22.50 -18.21 -13.49
CA VAL A 391 21.12 -18.06 -13.00
C VAL A 391 20.98 -18.72 -11.63
N LEU A 392 21.51 -19.94 -11.46
CA LEU A 392 21.55 -20.62 -10.16
C LEU A 392 22.32 -19.81 -9.11
N GLN A 393 23.47 -19.22 -9.47
CA GLN A 393 24.23 -18.37 -8.55
C GLN A 393 23.41 -17.16 -8.08
N SER A 394 22.77 -16.44 -9.01
CA SER A 394 21.94 -15.27 -8.68
C SER A 394 20.73 -15.65 -7.83
N SER A 395 20.09 -16.79 -8.13
CA SER A 395 18.94 -17.31 -7.37
C SER A 395 19.33 -17.76 -5.95
N ALA A 396 20.52 -18.36 -5.79
CA ALA A 396 21.04 -18.77 -4.49
C ALA A 396 21.47 -17.56 -3.63
N GLU A 397 22.13 -16.56 -4.22
CA GLU A 397 22.49 -15.31 -3.54
C GLU A 397 21.24 -14.53 -3.11
N ALA A 398 20.22 -14.43 -3.97
CA ALA A 398 18.92 -13.83 -3.61
C ALA A 398 18.22 -14.58 -2.47
N GLY A 399 18.11 -15.92 -2.57
CA GLY A 399 17.47 -16.74 -1.54
C GLY A 399 18.15 -16.65 -0.17
N ALA A 400 19.49 -16.57 -0.15
CA ALA A 400 20.24 -16.36 1.09
C ALA A 400 19.95 -14.99 1.73
N LEU A 401 19.91 -13.92 0.92
CA LEU A 401 19.61 -12.57 1.40
C LEU A 401 18.15 -12.42 1.87
N PHE A 402 17.20 -13.07 1.21
CA PHE A 402 15.80 -13.11 1.67
C PHE A 402 15.67 -13.83 3.02
N ASN A 403 16.31 -14.99 3.19
CA ASN A 403 16.36 -15.69 4.47
C ASN A 403 17.04 -14.87 5.57
N GLU A 404 18.12 -14.15 5.28
CA GLU A 404 18.74 -13.20 6.22
C GLU A 404 17.80 -12.04 6.60
N GLY A 405 16.90 -11.63 5.71
CA GLY A 405 15.88 -10.59 5.92
C GLY A 405 14.56 -11.10 6.51
N GLY A 406 14.38 -12.41 6.70
CA GLY A 406 13.12 -13.02 7.14
C GLY A 406 12.04 -13.16 6.07
N ASP A 407 12.35 -12.88 4.79
CA ASP A 407 11.40 -13.02 3.67
C ASP A 407 11.31 -14.47 3.18
N VAL A 408 10.46 -15.24 3.86
CA VAL A 408 10.16 -16.66 3.54
C VAL A 408 9.61 -16.82 2.11
N LEU A 409 8.84 -15.84 1.62
CA LEU A 409 8.23 -15.89 0.28
C LEU A 409 9.26 -15.64 -0.82
N GLY A 410 10.16 -14.68 -0.62
CA GLY A 410 11.30 -14.38 -1.49
C GLY A 410 12.30 -15.54 -1.55
N GLU A 411 12.58 -16.19 -0.41
CA GLU A 411 13.40 -17.42 -0.39
C GLU A 411 12.69 -18.56 -1.15
N GLY A 412 11.39 -18.75 -0.92
CA GLY A 412 10.60 -19.79 -1.57
C GLY A 412 10.52 -19.64 -3.09
N ASN A 413 10.30 -18.42 -3.58
CA ASN A 413 10.34 -18.11 -5.02
C ASN A 413 11.75 -18.29 -5.61
N SER A 414 12.81 -17.92 -4.87
CA SER A 414 14.20 -18.16 -5.26
C SER A 414 14.54 -19.66 -5.35
N ALA A 415 13.98 -20.49 -4.47
CA ALA A 415 14.11 -21.94 -4.55
C ALA A 415 13.35 -22.53 -5.76
N LEU A 416 12.16 -22.00 -6.08
CA LEU A 416 11.41 -22.42 -7.27
C LEU A 416 12.15 -22.09 -8.58
N VAL A 417 12.74 -20.90 -8.70
CA VAL A 417 13.59 -20.53 -9.84
C VAL A 417 14.75 -21.51 -10.01
N ALA A 418 15.42 -21.90 -8.92
CA ALA A 418 16.46 -22.92 -8.96
C ALA A 418 15.92 -24.29 -9.40
N ALA A 419 14.76 -24.72 -8.90
CA ALA A 419 14.12 -25.98 -9.30
C ALA A 419 13.83 -26.05 -10.82
N GLU A 420 13.26 -24.98 -11.38
CA GLU A 420 12.97 -24.86 -12.81
C GLU A 420 14.27 -24.93 -13.65
N VAL A 421 15.34 -24.27 -13.20
CA VAL A 421 16.65 -24.32 -13.89
C VAL A 421 17.30 -25.71 -13.80
N HIS A 422 17.27 -26.37 -12.64
CA HIS A 422 17.76 -27.75 -12.52
C HIS A 422 16.96 -28.71 -13.40
N LEU A 423 15.64 -28.55 -13.50
CA LEU A 423 14.79 -29.37 -14.37
C LEU A 423 15.14 -29.16 -15.86
N ALA A 424 15.32 -27.91 -16.30
CA ALA A 424 15.73 -27.59 -17.67
C ALA A 424 17.12 -28.17 -18.04
N CYS A 425 18.01 -28.33 -17.06
CA CYS A 425 19.30 -29.00 -17.22
C CYS A 425 19.25 -30.53 -17.08
N GLY A 426 18.07 -31.14 -16.89
CA GLY A 426 17.93 -32.59 -16.64
C GLY A 426 18.47 -33.05 -15.28
N ARG A 427 18.72 -32.13 -14.34
CA ARG A 427 19.26 -32.39 -13.00
C ARG A 427 18.11 -32.74 -12.02
N PHE A 428 17.35 -33.79 -12.35
CA PHE A 428 16.05 -34.12 -11.72
C PHE A 428 16.06 -34.16 -10.19
N GLN A 429 17.04 -34.80 -9.56
CA GLN A 429 17.11 -34.87 -8.09
C GLN A 429 17.24 -33.47 -7.47
N GLN A 430 18.16 -32.64 -7.98
CA GLN A 430 18.37 -31.28 -7.48
C GLN A 430 17.13 -30.40 -7.72
N ALA A 431 16.43 -30.60 -8.85
CA ALA A 431 15.16 -29.94 -9.11
C ALA A 431 14.09 -30.34 -8.08
N GLN A 432 14.02 -31.62 -7.72
CA GLN A 432 13.07 -32.13 -6.73
C GLN A 432 13.39 -31.62 -5.32
N ASP A 433 14.67 -31.59 -4.94
CA ASP A 433 15.13 -31.07 -3.65
C ASP A 433 14.78 -29.58 -3.50
N MET A 434 14.99 -28.77 -4.55
CA MET A 434 14.64 -27.34 -4.56
C MET A 434 13.12 -27.11 -4.60
N ALA A 435 12.35 -27.91 -5.34
CA ALA A 435 10.89 -27.81 -5.35
C ALA A 435 10.26 -28.22 -4.00
N ASN A 436 10.83 -29.22 -3.33
CA ASN A 436 10.46 -29.59 -1.96
C ASN A 436 10.75 -28.44 -0.98
N LYS A 437 11.91 -27.79 -1.09
CA LYS A 437 12.24 -26.59 -0.30
C LYS A 437 11.23 -25.47 -0.54
N ALA A 438 10.95 -25.12 -1.80
CA ALA A 438 9.94 -24.11 -2.15
C ALA A 438 8.56 -24.47 -1.58
N THR A 439 8.14 -25.73 -1.66
CA THR A 439 6.87 -26.22 -1.09
C THR A 439 6.83 -26.10 0.43
N SER A 440 7.94 -26.34 1.14
CA SER A 440 8.00 -26.18 2.60
C SER A 440 7.95 -24.72 3.04
N LEU A 441 8.62 -23.83 2.32
CA LEU A 441 8.60 -22.38 2.59
C LEU A 441 7.22 -21.79 2.29
N ALA A 442 6.61 -22.15 1.16
CA ALA A 442 5.25 -21.78 0.82
C ALA A 442 4.22 -22.20 1.89
N ARG A 443 4.37 -23.40 2.48
CA ARG A 443 3.54 -23.83 3.61
C ARG A 443 3.81 -22.98 4.87
N ALA A 444 5.05 -22.57 5.12
CA ALA A 444 5.41 -21.78 6.29
C ALA A 444 4.89 -20.33 6.23
N CYS A 445 4.79 -19.74 5.04
CA CYS A 445 4.19 -18.41 4.85
C CYS A 445 2.70 -18.43 4.45
N GLY A 446 2.08 -19.60 4.25
CA GLY A 446 0.68 -19.72 3.87
C GLY A 446 0.37 -19.44 2.38
N ASP A 447 1.38 -19.34 1.53
CA ASP A 447 1.23 -18.99 0.11
C ASP A 447 0.81 -20.22 -0.73
N GLU A 448 -0.48 -20.28 -1.09
CA GLU A 448 -1.06 -21.38 -1.87
C GLU A 448 -0.58 -21.39 -3.34
N ASP A 449 -0.28 -20.23 -3.92
CA ASP A 449 0.12 -20.08 -5.32
C ASP A 449 1.53 -20.64 -5.56
N LEU A 450 2.51 -20.25 -4.74
CA LEU A 450 3.86 -20.79 -4.74
C LEU A 450 3.83 -22.30 -4.44
N GLN A 451 3.01 -22.72 -3.47
CA GLN A 451 2.84 -24.14 -3.15
C GLN A 451 2.30 -24.93 -4.35
N THR A 452 1.34 -24.36 -5.08
CA THR A 452 0.74 -24.97 -6.27
C THR A 452 1.74 -25.03 -7.42
N ARG A 453 2.43 -23.92 -7.72
CA ARG A 453 3.48 -23.83 -8.76
C ARG A 453 4.62 -24.82 -8.51
N ALA A 454 5.10 -24.94 -7.27
CA ALA A 454 6.16 -25.88 -6.90
C ALA A 454 5.74 -27.36 -7.05
N ARG A 455 4.49 -27.70 -6.72
CA ARG A 455 3.95 -29.06 -6.92
C ARG A 455 3.73 -29.41 -8.39
N GLN A 456 3.22 -28.48 -9.19
CA GLN A 456 2.89 -28.71 -10.59
C GLN A 456 4.13 -28.97 -11.46
N LEU A 457 5.30 -28.49 -11.04
CA LEU A 457 6.59 -28.61 -11.74
C LEU A 457 6.94 -30.05 -12.18
N PHE A 458 6.52 -31.06 -11.41
CA PHE A 458 6.71 -32.48 -11.76
C PHE A 458 5.43 -33.19 -12.25
N GLN A 459 4.24 -32.60 -12.06
CA GLN A 459 2.98 -33.21 -12.48
C GLN A 459 2.79 -33.14 -14.01
N GLN A 460 3.28 -32.08 -14.65
CA GLN A 460 3.17 -31.92 -16.12
C GLN A 460 3.97 -32.95 -16.94
N GLN A 461 4.89 -33.69 -16.31
CA GLN A 461 5.65 -34.78 -16.98
C GLN A 461 5.06 -36.18 -16.73
N ALA A 462 3.93 -36.29 -16.01
CA ALA A 462 3.27 -37.58 -15.73
C ALA A 462 2.31 -38.06 -16.83
N MET A 463 2.27 -37.40 -18.00
CA MET A 463 1.62 -37.94 -19.20
C MET A 463 2.62 -38.76 -20.04
N PRO A 464 2.22 -39.93 -20.58
CA PRO A 464 3.13 -40.83 -21.26
C PRO A 464 3.67 -40.27 -22.59
N GLN A 465 4.91 -40.61 -22.89
CA GLN A 465 5.64 -40.18 -24.08
C GLN A 465 4.93 -40.57 -25.39
N VAL A 466 4.63 -39.56 -26.24
CA VAL A 466 4.26 -39.78 -27.65
C VAL A 466 5.09 -38.85 -28.56
N VAL A 467 6.41 -38.80 -28.35
CA VAL A 467 7.37 -38.24 -29.34
C VAL A 467 8.67 -39.06 -29.37
N THR A 468 8.61 -40.26 -29.94
CA THR A 468 9.80 -41.03 -30.31
C THR A 468 9.55 -41.82 -31.59
N GLN A 469 9.62 -41.13 -32.74
CA GLN A 469 10.20 -41.60 -34.01
C GLN A 469 9.92 -40.62 -35.15
N GLN A 470 10.84 -39.69 -35.39
CA GLN A 470 11.07 -39.12 -36.73
C GLN A 470 12.57 -38.86 -36.95
N GLN A 471 13.30 -39.93 -37.23
CA GLN A 471 14.57 -39.85 -37.96
C GLN A 471 14.65 -40.96 -39.02
N GLN A 472 14.80 -40.52 -40.27
CA GLN A 472 15.40 -41.20 -41.44
C GLN A 472 14.56 -42.23 -42.24
N ALA A 473 14.20 -41.75 -43.43
CA ALA A 473 13.66 -42.37 -44.66
C ALA A 473 14.07 -43.81 -45.04
N VAL A 474 13.17 -44.52 -45.76
CA VAL A 474 13.23 -44.89 -47.20
C VAL A 474 11.79 -45.27 -47.67
N PRO A 475 11.32 -44.92 -48.89
CA PRO A 475 9.96 -45.28 -49.35
C PRO A 475 9.87 -46.61 -50.12
N GLN A 476 8.82 -47.42 -49.89
CA GLN A 476 8.42 -48.55 -50.76
C GLN A 476 6.89 -48.73 -50.89
N PHE A 477 6.45 -48.97 -52.14
CA PHE A 477 5.12 -49.44 -52.63
C PHE A 477 4.86 -50.91 -52.18
N VAL A 478 3.66 -51.53 -52.09
CA VAL A 478 2.21 -51.30 -52.42
C VAL A 478 1.37 -52.33 -51.59
N PRO A 479 0.00 -52.47 -51.67
CA PRO A 479 -1.11 -51.66 -52.22
C PRO A 479 -2.31 -51.47 -51.22
N GLU A 480 -3.46 -51.01 -51.73
CA GLU A 480 -4.74 -50.74 -51.04
C GLU A 480 -5.65 -51.95 -50.70
N ALA A 481 -6.47 -51.76 -49.64
CA ALA A 481 -7.90 -52.14 -49.51
C ALA A 481 -8.34 -53.63 -49.38
N PRO A 482 -9.59 -53.93 -48.92
CA PRO A 482 -10.70 -53.03 -48.51
C PRO A 482 -11.28 -53.28 -47.09
N ALA A 483 -12.33 -52.51 -46.78
CA ALA A 483 -13.04 -52.40 -45.50
C ALA A 483 -14.01 -53.56 -45.13
N SER A 484 -14.40 -53.59 -43.85
CA SER A 484 -15.72 -54.03 -43.36
C SER A 484 -16.05 -53.18 -42.13
N GLU A 485 -16.90 -52.16 -42.28
CA GLU A 485 -18.32 -52.20 -41.85
C GLU A 485 -18.53 -52.20 -40.32
N ALA A 486 -19.09 -51.09 -39.82
CA ALA A 486 -19.65 -50.97 -38.47
C ALA A 486 -21.01 -51.69 -38.39
N PRO A 487 -21.59 -51.84 -37.18
CA PRO A 487 -22.51 -50.78 -36.75
C PRO A 487 -22.54 -50.47 -35.23
N GLU A 488 -22.63 -49.18 -34.91
CA GLU A 488 -23.54 -48.67 -33.87
C GLU A 488 -24.91 -48.35 -34.54
N PRO A 489 -26.00 -48.00 -33.83
CA PRO A 489 -26.18 -47.84 -32.37
C PRO A 489 -27.41 -48.60 -31.81
N GLU A 490 -27.67 -48.50 -30.50
CA GLU A 490 -29.04 -48.21 -30.01
C GLU A 490 -29.04 -47.67 -28.57
N ALA A 491 -30.09 -46.92 -28.22
CA ALA A 491 -30.18 -46.12 -26.99
C ALA A 491 -31.43 -46.44 -26.16
N ALA A 492 -31.47 -45.85 -24.96
CA ALA A 492 -32.59 -45.72 -24.03
C ALA A 492 -32.93 -46.92 -23.11
N SER A 493 -32.74 -46.70 -21.80
CA SER A 493 -33.88 -46.38 -20.93
C SER A 493 -33.42 -45.66 -19.66
N SER A 494 -34.17 -44.64 -19.26
CA SER A 494 -34.07 -43.98 -17.95
C SER A 494 -35.05 -44.62 -16.94
N LEU A 495 -35.26 -43.93 -15.80
CA LEU A 495 -36.06 -44.28 -14.61
C LEU A 495 -35.27 -45.08 -13.55
N ALA A 496 -35.08 -44.61 -12.31
CA ALA A 496 -35.61 -43.40 -11.66
C ALA A 496 -34.68 -42.86 -10.56
N GLU A 497 -34.80 -41.56 -10.25
CA GLU A 497 -34.29 -40.95 -9.01
C GLU A 497 -35.10 -41.45 -7.79
N PRO A 498 -34.54 -41.35 -6.57
CA PRO A 498 -34.83 -40.13 -5.81
C PRO A 498 -33.65 -39.50 -5.05
N ALA A 499 -33.81 -38.19 -4.81
CA ALA A 499 -33.18 -37.34 -3.79
C ALA A 499 -31.79 -36.71 -4.08
N LYS A 500 -31.69 -35.43 -3.67
CA LYS A 500 -30.62 -34.46 -3.93
C LYS A 500 -29.39 -34.60 -2.99
N PRO A 501 -28.23 -34.00 -3.33
CA PRO A 501 -26.94 -34.35 -2.75
C PRO A 501 -26.43 -33.40 -1.64
N LYS A 502 -25.33 -33.84 -1.00
CA LYS A 502 -24.27 -33.04 -0.35
C LYS A 502 -24.70 -31.81 0.46
N GLY A 503 -24.76 -32.00 1.78
CA GLY A 503 -24.60 -30.96 2.80
C GLY A 503 -23.81 -31.51 3.98
N LEU A 504 -23.34 -30.66 4.89
CA LEU A 504 -22.74 -31.08 6.17
C LEU A 504 -23.81 -31.74 7.04
N GLU A 505 -23.44 -32.80 7.77
CA GLU A 505 -24.37 -33.51 8.64
C GLU A 505 -24.75 -32.65 9.86
N VAL A 506 -26.06 -32.48 10.11
CA VAL A 506 -26.59 -31.63 11.19
C VAL A 506 -25.99 -31.98 12.56
N ALA A 507 -25.72 -33.27 12.82
CA ALA A 507 -25.10 -33.73 14.05
C ALA A 507 -23.65 -33.24 14.21
N TYR A 508 -22.88 -33.24 13.11
CA TYR A 508 -21.52 -32.70 13.07
C TYR A 508 -21.52 -31.19 13.26
N VAL A 509 -22.33 -30.45 12.48
CA VAL A 509 -22.43 -28.98 12.58
C VAL A 509 -22.84 -28.54 13.99
N ARG A 510 -23.83 -29.20 14.60
CA ARG A 510 -24.22 -28.94 16.00
C ARG A 510 -23.05 -29.14 16.97
N SER A 511 -22.31 -30.25 16.85
CA SER A 511 -21.17 -30.53 17.74
C SER A 511 -20.04 -29.51 17.59
N LEU A 512 -19.79 -29.03 16.36
CA LEU A 512 -18.78 -28.03 16.05
C LEU A 512 -19.18 -26.65 16.59
N VAL A 513 -20.42 -26.22 16.35
CA VAL A 513 -20.96 -24.95 16.86
C VAL A 513 -20.91 -24.92 18.39
N GLN A 514 -21.29 -26.00 19.08
CA GLN A 514 -21.17 -26.07 20.54
C GLN A 514 -19.72 -26.02 21.03
N GLY A 515 -18.81 -26.78 20.41
CA GLY A 515 -17.40 -26.80 20.81
C GLY A 515 -16.71 -25.45 20.65
N VAL A 516 -16.95 -24.76 19.52
CA VAL A 516 -16.40 -23.44 19.24
C VAL A 516 -17.04 -22.35 20.13
N ALA A 517 -18.33 -22.47 20.47
CA ALA A 517 -18.98 -21.57 21.43
C ALA A 517 -18.38 -21.71 22.84
N SER A 518 -18.24 -22.94 23.35
CA SER A 518 -17.63 -23.20 24.67
C SER A 518 -16.21 -22.69 24.79
N GLU A 519 -15.40 -22.84 23.73
CA GLU A 519 -14.03 -22.32 23.72
C GLU A 519 -13.99 -20.78 23.71
N ALA A 520 -14.90 -20.13 22.98
CA ALA A 520 -14.96 -18.67 22.90
C ALA A 520 -15.57 -18.01 24.16
N ILE A 521 -16.46 -18.70 24.86
CA ILE A 521 -17.09 -18.24 26.12
C ILE A 521 -16.22 -18.58 27.34
N GLY A 522 -15.37 -19.61 27.25
CA GLY A 522 -14.44 -20.02 28.31
C GLY A 522 -15.07 -20.87 29.42
N ASP A 523 -16.31 -21.30 29.27
CA ASP A 523 -17.00 -22.19 30.21
C ASP A 523 -17.00 -23.64 29.68
N SER A 524 -16.39 -24.55 30.46
CA SER A 524 -16.05 -25.91 30.05
C SER A 524 -16.83 -27.01 30.77
N GLU A 525 -17.70 -26.68 31.73
CA GLU A 525 -18.44 -27.69 32.52
C GLU A 525 -19.97 -27.46 32.61
N ALA A 526 -20.51 -26.33 32.13
CA ALA A 526 -21.95 -26.13 31.96
C ALA A 526 -22.37 -26.26 30.48
N GLY A 527 -23.32 -27.15 30.18
CA GLY A 527 -23.82 -27.32 28.82
C GLY A 527 -24.55 -26.08 28.32
N ILE A 528 -24.02 -25.43 27.29
CA ILE A 528 -24.57 -24.19 26.74
C ILE A 528 -25.88 -24.49 25.97
N ASP A 529 -26.94 -23.76 26.30
CA ASP A 529 -28.26 -23.93 25.71
C ASP A 529 -28.28 -23.43 24.25
N MET A 530 -28.71 -24.29 23.33
CA MET A 530 -28.72 -24.02 21.89
C MET A 530 -29.71 -22.93 21.48
N ASP A 531 -30.78 -22.76 22.27
CA ASP A 531 -31.92 -21.90 21.94
C ASP A 531 -31.82 -20.51 22.60
N ASN A 532 -30.85 -20.30 23.51
CA ASN A 532 -30.56 -18.98 24.09
C ASN A 532 -29.81 -18.08 23.11
N ALA A 533 -29.94 -16.76 23.30
CA ALA A 533 -29.17 -15.80 22.53
C ALA A 533 -27.66 -15.96 22.85
N LEU A 534 -26.83 -15.95 21.82
CA LEU A 534 -25.37 -16.12 21.94
C LEU A 534 -24.73 -15.02 22.80
N MET A 535 -25.24 -13.78 22.69
CA MET A 535 -24.82 -12.64 23.52
C MET A 535 -25.21 -12.82 25.00
N GLU A 536 -26.38 -13.40 25.29
CA GLU A 536 -26.82 -13.70 26.66
C GLU A 536 -26.10 -14.92 27.25
N SER A 537 -25.55 -15.78 26.39
CA SER A 537 -24.73 -16.94 26.75
C SER A 537 -23.27 -16.58 27.08
N GLY A 538 -22.92 -15.29 27.08
CA GLY A 538 -21.58 -14.80 27.44
C GLY A 538 -20.63 -14.54 26.28
N LEU A 539 -21.08 -14.68 25.02
CA LEU A 539 -20.25 -14.35 23.86
C LEU A 539 -20.28 -12.83 23.62
N ASP A 540 -19.13 -12.16 23.80
CA ASP A 540 -19.00 -10.72 23.54
C ASP A 540 -18.66 -10.41 22.07
N SER A 541 -18.54 -9.12 21.73
CA SER A 541 -18.25 -8.67 20.36
C SER A 541 -16.92 -9.18 19.78
N LEU A 542 -15.94 -9.55 20.62
CA LEU A 542 -14.65 -10.09 20.20
C LEU A 542 -14.71 -11.62 20.08
N GLY A 543 -15.40 -12.27 21.03
CA GLY A 543 -15.74 -13.68 20.99
C GLY A 543 -16.57 -14.04 19.76
N ALA A 544 -17.51 -13.18 19.36
CA ALA A 544 -18.32 -13.30 18.14
C ALA A 544 -17.47 -13.43 16.87
N ILE A 545 -16.42 -12.61 16.72
CA ILE A 545 -15.52 -12.63 15.56
C ILE A 545 -14.69 -13.92 15.57
N THR A 546 -14.16 -14.30 16.73
CA THR A 546 -13.35 -15.52 16.92
C THR A 546 -14.18 -16.78 16.64
N PHE A 547 -15.41 -16.83 17.16
CA PHE A 547 -16.40 -17.89 16.95
C PHE A 547 -16.70 -18.07 15.46
N ARG A 548 -17.07 -16.99 14.75
CA ARG A 548 -17.30 -17.01 13.29
C ARG A 548 -16.05 -17.49 12.53
N ASN A 549 -14.89 -16.93 12.83
CA ASN A 549 -13.63 -17.27 12.16
C ASN A 549 -13.31 -18.76 12.27
N LYS A 550 -13.47 -19.34 13.46
CA LYS A 550 -13.15 -20.74 13.71
C LYS A 550 -14.17 -21.68 13.06
N LEU A 551 -15.46 -21.33 13.02
CA LEU A 551 -16.46 -22.06 12.24
C LEU A 551 -16.17 -22.04 10.74
N GLN A 552 -15.75 -20.90 10.19
CA GLN A 552 -15.35 -20.76 8.80
C GLN A 552 -14.05 -21.55 8.50
N GLN A 553 -13.10 -21.58 9.41
CA GLN A 553 -11.86 -22.36 9.28
C GLN A 553 -12.10 -23.88 9.26
N GLU A 554 -12.97 -24.38 10.15
CA GLU A 554 -13.24 -25.82 10.31
C GLU A 554 -14.18 -26.36 9.23
N THR A 555 -15.07 -25.53 8.66
CA THR A 555 -16.05 -25.97 7.63
C THR A 555 -15.74 -25.54 6.20
N GLY A 556 -14.89 -24.52 6.01
CA GLY A 556 -14.67 -23.87 4.71
C GLY A 556 -15.86 -23.04 4.20
N LEU A 557 -16.94 -22.90 4.98
CA LEU A 557 -18.09 -22.08 4.62
C LEU A 557 -17.78 -20.59 4.81
N LYS A 558 -18.17 -19.75 3.86
CA LYS A 558 -18.10 -18.29 4.01
C LYS A 558 -19.25 -17.82 4.89
N LEU A 559 -18.94 -17.32 6.09
CA LEU A 559 -19.92 -16.82 7.05
C LEU A 559 -19.84 -15.29 7.13
N ALA A 560 -20.98 -14.61 7.01
CA ALA A 560 -21.05 -13.15 7.02
C ALA A 560 -20.58 -12.54 8.36
N GLY A 561 -20.08 -11.30 8.35
CA GLY A 561 -19.80 -10.56 9.60
C GLY A 561 -21.05 -10.35 10.48
N THR A 562 -22.22 -10.31 9.85
CA THR A 562 -23.53 -10.18 10.50
C THR A 562 -24.10 -11.49 11.04
N LEU A 563 -23.41 -12.64 10.91
CA LEU A 563 -23.89 -13.96 11.31
C LEU A 563 -24.59 -13.97 12.69
N MET A 564 -24.01 -13.29 13.66
CA MET A 564 -24.49 -13.23 15.05
C MET A 564 -25.73 -12.35 15.26
N PHE A 565 -25.99 -11.43 14.35
CA PHE A 565 -27.18 -10.57 14.34
C PHE A 565 -28.32 -11.20 13.53
N ASP A 566 -27.98 -11.83 12.40
CA ASP A 566 -28.94 -12.50 11.52
C ASP A 566 -29.42 -13.84 12.13
N TYR A 567 -28.55 -14.54 12.86
CA TYR A 567 -28.78 -15.84 13.50
C TYR A 567 -28.38 -15.79 14.98
N PRO A 568 -29.23 -15.20 15.86
CA PRO A 568 -28.84 -14.83 17.22
C PRO A 568 -28.67 -16.00 18.21
N THR A 569 -29.02 -17.24 17.82
CA THR A 569 -28.91 -18.44 18.66
C THR A 569 -28.03 -19.50 17.99
N MET A 570 -27.41 -20.39 18.77
CA MET A 570 -26.60 -21.48 18.19
C MET A 570 -27.42 -22.41 17.29
N ALA A 571 -28.70 -22.64 17.62
CA ALA A 571 -29.61 -23.40 16.77
C ALA A 571 -29.78 -22.74 15.39
N ALA A 572 -30.00 -21.43 15.35
CA ALA A 572 -30.13 -20.67 14.10
C ALA A 572 -28.82 -20.68 13.27
N VAL A 573 -27.66 -20.61 13.93
CA VAL A 573 -26.35 -20.73 13.26
C VAL A 573 -26.15 -22.13 12.67
N VAL A 574 -26.52 -23.20 13.39
CA VAL A 574 -26.45 -24.58 12.88
C VAL A 574 -27.34 -24.75 11.65
N ASP A 575 -28.60 -24.31 11.71
CA ASP A 575 -29.54 -24.46 10.60
C ASP A 575 -29.07 -23.68 9.36
N HIS A 576 -28.56 -22.45 9.54
CA HIS A 576 -28.00 -21.65 8.46
C HIS A 576 -26.73 -22.28 7.84
N MET A 577 -25.82 -22.82 8.66
CA MET A 577 -24.62 -23.51 8.17
C MET A 577 -24.97 -24.79 7.40
N VAL A 578 -25.99 -25.53 7.84
CA VAL A 578 -26.49 -26.70 7.10
C VAL A 578 -27.09 -26.28 5.77
N GLU A 579 -27.93 -25.22 5.75
CA GLU A 579 -28.50 -24.66 4.51
C GLU A 579 -27.40 -24.20 3.54
N LEU A 580 -26.46 -23.38 4.00
CA LEU A 580 -25.27 -22.93 3.25
C LEU A 580 -24.45 -24.08 2.66
N SER A 581 -24.30 -25.18 3.41
CA SER A 581 -23.54 -26.34 2.94
C SER A 581 -24.25 -27.18 1.88
N SER A 582 -25.57 -26.96 1.70
CA SER A 582 -26.44 -27.67 0.76
C SER A 582 -26.81 -26.86 -0.49
N ALA A 583 -26.30 -25.63 -0.58
CA ALA A 583 -26.47 -24.69 -1.70
C ALA A 583 -25.34 -24.83 -2.74
#